data_AF-A0A1F9KS74-F1
#
_entry.id   AF-A0A1F9KS74-F1
#
_cell.length_a   1.000
_cell.length_b   1.000
_cell.length_c   1.000
_cell.angle_alpha   90.00
_cell.angle_beta   90.00
_cell.angle_gamma   90.00
#
_symmetry.space_group_name_H-M   'P 1'
#
loop_
_entity.id
_entity.type
_entity.pdbx_description
1 polymer ?
#
loop_
_entity_poly.entity_id
_entity_poly.type
_entity_poly.pdbx_seq_one_letter_code
_entity_poly.pdbx_strand_id
1 'polypeptide(L)'
;MTLTTLRDTYRAISQFHENEKLAAWLQSKRAIVWLTPGRRRQILFFGALLGGAIALFRRQSQWRDHLSATSWLAPPLALPILLALVYLLYLAATHFSRLPAAVRRRPQIALHLFFWLIIVLAWITPKEAGAWKTAIFLIAVSLPYLVWRCGYMLLSAQRGKAAGTAFRDHLFYIWPMWGGTNTPQGKGADYLTQCEAQSPDAYARSVLAGIKLLILARLWDLAQLLFETLVFANPKSPLASLLGEYGLGIPRARRILSGDVSVSLLTTWLSLYAELIWETLDIAARGHVWIGLLRLFGFNVFRNTYKPLLAKSIVDFWNRYYYYFKEMLVELFFFPTYVRYFRTRPKLRMFTAVFAAAFLGNMYYHFLQGRTVIAAGELAKIWASLSPRLGYCFLLALGIYVSMLRQQRKRGEAAPPNAGAALPRRLIQIAGVWTFFSLIHIWNLKGPATLFDRVGFFFSLFGL
;
A
#
# COMPACT_ATOMS: atom_id res chain seq x y z
N MET A 1 -3.25 21.10 -37.73
CA MET A 1 -4.02 20.20 -36.84
C MET A 1 -4.71 21.07 -35.80
N THR A 2 -6.04 21.04 -35.68
CA THR A 2 -6.76 21.96 -34.78
C THR A 2 -6.67 21.47 -33.32
N LEU A 3 -6.82 22.37 -32.35
CA LEU A 3 -6.85 22.05 -30.91
C LEU A 3 -7.90 20.98 -30.57
N THR A 4 -9.02 20.98 -31.27
CA THR A 4 -10.08 19.96 -31.16
C THR A 4 -9.58 18.59 -31.59
N THR A 5 -8.92 18.49 -32.75
CA THR A 5 -8.34 17.22 -33.23
C THR A 5 -7.29 16.67 -32.27
N LEU A 6 -6.45 17.52 -31.67
CA LEU A 6 -5.46 17.08 -30.67
C LEU A 6 -6.12 16.55 -29.40
N ARG A 7 -7.19 17.21 -28.93
CA ARG A 7 -7.94 16.78 -27.74
C ARG A 7 -8.64 15.45 -27.98
N ASP A 8 -9.24 15.26 -29.14
CA ASP A 8 -9.95 14.03 -29.49
C ASP A 8 -8.96 12.87 -29.67
N THR A 9 -7.82 13.10 -30.32
CA THR A 9 -6.73 12.12 -30.41
C THR A 9 -6.19 11.75 -29.03
N TYR A 10 -5.92 12.74 -28.17
CA TYR A 10 -5.50 12.49 -26.78
C TYR A 10 -6.56 11.69 -26.02
N ARG A 11 -7.84 12.00 -26.18
CA ARG A 11 -8.92 11.28 -25.52
C ARG A 11 -9.00 9.83 -26.03
N ALA A 12 -8.94 9.62 -27.35
CA ALA A 12 -8.95 8.30 -27.96
C ALA A 12 -7.78 7.43 -27.47
N ILE A 13 -6.58 8.01 -27.37
CA ILE A 13 -5.38 7.32 -26.85
C ILE A 13 -5.49 7.12 -25.33
N SER A 14 -5.76 8.16 -24.56
CA SER A 14 -5.79 8.06 -23.09
C SER A 14 -6.96 7.23 -22.55
N GLN A 15 -8.05 7.11 -23.32
CA GLN A 15 -9.24 6.32 -22.99
C GLN A 15 -9.43 5.12 -23.90
N PHE A 16 -8.39 4.57 -24.53
CA PHE A 16 -8.53 3.42 -25.45
C PHE A 16 -9.27 2.22 -24.84
N HIS A 17 -9.20 2.02 -23.52
CA HIS A 17 -9.97 1.01 -22.78
C HIS A 17 -11.50 1.18 -22.80
N GLU A 18 -12.01 2.35 -23.21
CA GLU A 18 -13.42 2.68 -23.40
C GLU A 18 -13.81 2.58 -24.89
N ASN A 19 -12.87 2.21 -25.78
CA ASN A 19 -13.14 2.10 -27.21
C ASN A 19 -13.91 0.80 -27.51
N GLU A 20 -15.18 0.96 -27.91
CA GLU A 20 -16.10 -0.13 -28.22
C GLU A 20 -15.56 -1.09 -29.30
N LYS A 21 -14.92 -0.58 -30.36
CA LYS A 21 -14.36 -1.42 -31.43
C LYS A 21 -13.20 -2.27 -30.92
N LEU A 22 -12.33 -1.70 -30.09
CA LEU A 22 -11.21 -2.42 -29.50
C LEU A 22 -11.67 -3.47 -28.49
N ALA A 23 -12.68 -3.13 -27.67
CA ALA A 23 -13.31 -4.06 -26.74
C ALA A 23 -13.95 -5.23 -27.47
N ALA A 24 -14.74 -4.96 -28.52
CA ALA A 24 -15.37 -6.00 -29.36
C ALA A 24 -14.33 -6.89 -30.07
N TRP A 25 -13.27 -6.29 -30.62
CA TRP A 25 -12.16 -7.04 -31.21
C TRP A 25 -11.49 -7.96 -30.19
N LEU A 26 -11.21 -7.48 -28.99
CA LEU A 26 -10.57 -8.26 -27.94
C LEU A 26 -11.52 -9.35 -27.40
N GLN A 27 -12.80 -9.04 -27.25
CA GLN A 27 -13.84 -9.98 -26.83
C GLN A 27 -13.94 -11.19 -27.76
N SER A 28 -13.77 -10.99 -29.08
CA SER A 28 -13.81 -12.09 -30.07
C SER A 28 -12.59 -13.01 -30.02
N LYS A 29 -11.54 -12.67 -29.25
CA LYS A 29 -10.34 -13.52 -29.15
C LYS A 29 -10.63 -14.77 -28.35
N ARG A 30 -10.21 -15.91 -28.90
CA ARG A 30 -10.36 -17.25 -28.27
C ARG A 30 -9.88 -17.27 -26.81
N ALA A 31 -8.76 -16.60 -26.51
CA ALA A 31 -8.24 -16.51 -25.14
C ALA A 31 -9.23 -15.83 -24.16
N ILE A 32 -9.89 -14.75 -24.56
CA ILE A 32 -10.85 -14.01 -23.72
C ILE A 32 -12.10 -14.84 -23.47
N VAL A 33 -12.62 -15.50 -24.51
CA VAL A 33 -13.78 -16.41 -24.39
C VAL A 33 -13.43 -17.64 -23.54
N TRP A 34 -12.21 -18.16 -23.69
CA TRP A 34 -11.75 -19.34 -22.95
C TRP A 34 -11.51 -19.05 -21.48
N LEU A 35 -11.02 -17.86 -21.12
CA LEU A 35 -10.73 -17.42 -19.74
C LEU A 35 -12.01 -17.00 -18.99
N THR A 36 -12.91 -17.95 -18.80
CA THR A 36 -14.11 -17.76 -17.96
C THR A 36 -13.74 -17.43 -16.51
N PRO A 37 -14.64 -16.80 -15.72
CA PRO A 37 -14.36 -16.48 -14.31
C PRO A 37 -13.84 -17.67 -13.50
N GLY A 38 -14.46 -18.84 -13.65
CA GLY A 38 -14.02 -20.07 -12.98
C GLY A 38 -12.59 -20.49 -13.34
N ARG A 39 -12.22 -20.43 -14.63
CA ARG A 39 -10.87 -20.77 -15.09
C ARG A 39 -9.83 -19.76 -14.62
N ARG A 40 -10.16 -18.46 -14.65
CA ARG A 40 -9.26 -17.41 -14.11
C ARG A 40 -9.01 -17.63 -12.61
N ARG A 41 -10.04 -17.92 -11.83
CA ARG A 41 -9.89 -18.27 -10.40
C ARG A 41 -9.04 -19.52 -10.18
N GLN A 42 -9.19 -20.55 -11.02
CA GLN A 42 -8.34 -21.75 -10.97
C GLN A 42 -6.86 -21.43 -11.26
N ILE A 43 -6.57 -20.68 -12.33
CA ILE A 43 -5.20 -20.24 -12.66
C ILE A 43 -4.60 -19.47 -11.48
N LEU A 44 -5.36 -18.56 -10.89
CA LEU A 44 -4.91 -17.76 -9.75
C LEU A 44 -4.71 -18.59 -8.48
N PHE A 45 -5.53 -19.61 -8.26
CA PHE A 45 -5.38 -20.55 -7.16
C PHE A 45 -4.07 -21.35 -7.27
N PHE A 46 -3.80 -21.97 -8.43
CA PHE A 46 -2.55 -22.70 -8.64
C PHE A 46 -1.34 -21.76 -8.65
N GLY A 47 -1.49 -20.57 -9.23
CA GLY A 47 -0.48 -19.53 -9.18
C GLY A 47 -0.16 -19.09 -7.76
N ALA A 48 -1.14 -19.06 -6.85
CA ALA A 48 -0.92 -18.71 -5.44
C ALA A 48 -0.11 -19.77 -4.70
N LEU A 49 -0.36 -21.06 -4.98
CA LEU A 49 0.44 -22.16 -4.45
C LEU A 49 1.90 -22.07 -4.93
N LEU A 50 2.09 -21.90 -6.25
CA LEU A 50 3.43 -21.75 -6.84
C LEU A 50 4.14 -20.50 -6.34
N GLY A 51 3.45 -19.35 -6.34
CA GLY A 51 3.98 -18.09 -5.85
C GLY A 51 4.34 -18.15 -4.37
N GLY A 52 3.58 -18.90 -3.57
CA GLY A 52 3.89 -19.13 -2.17
C GLY A 52 5.12 -19.99 -1.94
N ALA A 53 5.25 -21.08 -2.70
CA ALA A 53 6.47 -21.89 -2.69
C ALA A 53 7.70 -21.05 -3.05
N ILE A 54 7.67 -20.35 -4.20
CA ILE A 54 8.77 -19.49 -4.67
C ILE A 54 9.10 -18.41 -3.64
N ALA A 55 8.09 -17.79 -3.03
CA ALA A 55 8.31 -16.74 -2.02
C ALA A 55 9.05 -17.27 -0.80
N LEU A 56 8.79 -18.51 -0.35
CA LEU A 56 9.50 -19.11 0.78
C LEU A 56 10.96 -19.41 0.44
N PHE A 57 11.25 -19.98 -0.74
CA PHE A 57 12.63 -20.19 -1.18
C PHE A 57 13.40 -18.86 -1.30
N ARG A 58 12.77 -17.83 -1.87
CA ARG A 58 13.36 -16.47 -1.93
C ARG A 58 13.60 -15.89 -0.53
N ARG A 59 12.65 -16.09 0.40
CA ARG A 59 12.79 -15.68 1.82
C ARG A 59 13.77 -16.54 2.62
N GLN A 60 14.19 -17.69 2.14
CA GLN A 60 15.31 -18.38 2.77
C GLN A 60 16.63 -17.76 2.30
N SER A 61 16.77 -17.58 0.99
CA SER A 61 17.97 -17.00 0.37
C SER A 61 18.25 -15.57 0.85
N GLN A 62 17.23 -14.71 0.87
CA GLN A 62 17.36 -13.31 1.29
C GLN A 62 17.76 -13.12 2.76
N TRP A 63 17.61 -14.15 3.60
CA TRP A 63 17.70 -14.03 5.06
C TRP A 63 18.67 -15.04 5.66
N ARG A 64 19.59 -15.54 4.82
CA ARG A 64 20.59 -16.53 5.18
C ARG A 64 21.36 -16.14 6.44
N ASP A 65 21.70 -14.87 6.57
CA ASP A 65 22.52 -14.34 7.68
C ASP A 65 21.79 -14.37 9.05
N HIS A 66 20.45 -14.46 9.04
CA HIS A 66 19.65 -14.55 10.27
C HIS A 66 19.26 -16.00 10.62
N LEU A 67 19.63 -16.96 9.79
CA LEU A 67 19.30 -18.37 9.98
C LEU A 67 20.51 -19.11 10.57
N SER A 68 20.29 -19.83 11.67
CA SER A 68 21.36 -20.62 12.31
C SER A 68 21.91 -21.73 11.39
N ALA A 69 21.06 -22.25 10.49
CA ALA A 69 21.46 -23.18 9.44
C ALA A 69 20.52 -23.07 8.22
N THR A 70 21.08 -22.96 7.02
CA THR A 70 20.28 -23.10 5.79
C THR A 70 20.02 -24.56 5.49
N SER A 71 18.79 -25.01 5.73
CA SER A 71 18.32 -26.34 5.32
C SER A 71 17.37 -26.21 4.13
N TRP A 72 17.67 -26.90 3.03
CA TRP A 72 16.79 -26.95 1.85
C TRP A 72 15.42 -27.57 2.17
N LEU A 73 15.30 -28.29 3.29
CA LEU A 73 14.05 -28.85 3.81
C LEU A 73 13.14 -27.79 4.46
N ALA A 74 13.67 -26.64 4.87
CA ALA A 74 12.89 -25.68 5.64
C ALA A 74 11.71 -25.06 4.85
N PRO A 75 11.83 -24.63 3.58
CA PRO A 75 10.67 -24.17 2.81
C PRO A 75 9.63 -25.27 2.56
N PRO A 76 10.00 -26.50 2.16
CA PRO A 76 9.06 -27.64 2.09
C PRO A 76 8.36 -27.97 3.41
N LEU A 77 8.98 -27.73 4.57
CA LEU A 77 8.33 -27.87 5.88
C LEU A 77 7.40 -26.69 6.19
N ALA A 78 7.83 -25.47 5.90
CA ALA A 78 7.06 -24.25 6.20
C ALA A 78 5.80 -24.10 5.34
N LEU A 79 5.84 -24.53 4.08
CA LEU A 79 4.72 -24.33 3.15
C LEU A 79 3.44 -25.08 3.57
N PRO A 80 3.46 -26.41 3.85
CA PRO A 80 2.28 -27.13 4.32
C PRO A 80 1.72 -26.53 5.62
N ILE A 81 2.59 -26.09 6.54
CA ILE A 81 2.17 -25.47 7.79
C ILE A 81 1.46 -24.14 7.52
N LEU A 82 2.01 -23.27 6.67
CA LEU A 82 1.34 -22.03 6.29
C LEU A 82 0.00 -22.28 5.60
N LEU A 83 -0.07 -23.27 4.71
CA LEU A 83 -1.33 -23.65 4.05
C LEU A 83 -2.34 -24.18 5.06
N ALA A 84 -1.92 -25.03 6.00
CA ALA A 84 -2.76 -25.53 7.08
C ALA A 84 -3.26 -24.39 7.97
N LEU A 85 -2.39 -23.44 8.34
CA LEU A 85 -2.78 -22.25 9.11
C LEU A 85 -3.82 -21.39 8.38
N VAL A 86 -3.59 -21.12 7.09
CA VAL A 86 -4.55 -20.36 6.27
C VAL A 86 -5.86 -21.14 6.10
N TYR A 87 -5.80 -22.46 5.95
CA TYR A 87 -6.98 -23.33 5.87
C TYR A 87 -7.77 -23.35 7.18
N LEU A 88 -7.11 -23.43 8.33
CA LEU A 88 -7.73 -23.33 9.65
C LEU A 88 -8.41 -21.96 9.85
N LEU A 89 -7.77 -20.87 9.43
CA LEU A 89 -8.40 -19.54 9.44
C LEU A 89 -9.60 -19.46 8.49
N TYR A 90 -9.55 -20.14 7.35
CA TYR A 90 -10.69 -20.27 6.45
C TYR A 90 -11.83 -21.05 7.10
N LEU A 91 -11.58 -22.19 7.74
CA LEU A 91 -12.60 -22.94 8.48
C LEU A 91 -13.18 -22.12 9.63
N ALA A 92 -12.35 -21.36 10.35
CA ALA A 92 -12.82 -20.44 11.37
C ALA A 92 -13.72 -19.33 10.77
N ALA A 93 -13.43 -18.87 9.55
CA ALA A 93 -14.23 -17.88 8.85
C ALA A 93 -15.56 -18.46 8.31
N THR A 94 -15.58 -19.67 7.76
CA THR A 94 -16.81 -20.30 7.26
C THR A 94 -17.73 -20.73 8.40
N HIS A 95 -17.15 -21.16 9.53
CA HIS A 95 -17.86 -21.54 10.74
C HIS A 95 -17.82 -20.44 11.81
N PHE A 96 -17.77 -19.17 11.39
CA PHE A 96 -17.58 -18.04 12.29
C PHE A 96 -18.61 -17.97 13.43
N SER A 97 -19.86 -18.38 13.18
CA SER A 97 -20.92 -18.43 14.20
C SER A 97 -20.62 -19.41 15.34
N ARG A 98 -19.82 -20.45 15.09
CA ARG A 98 -19.41 -21.48 16.07
C ARG A 98 -18.20 -21.06 16.91
N LEU A 99 -17.50 -19.97 16.55
CA LEU A 99 -16.34 -19.52 17.31
C LEU A 99 -16.73 -19.00 18.70
N PRO A 100 -15.81 -19.08 19.69
CA PRO A 100 -16.02 -18.53 21.02
C PRO A 100 -16.44 -17.05 20.95
N ALA A 101 -17.34 -16.63 21.84
CA ALA A 101 -17.90 -15.28 21.84
C ALA A 101 -16.81 -14.19 21.91
N ALA A 102 -15.71 -14.43 22.65
CA ALA A 102 -14.56 -13.53 22.72
C ALA A 102 -13.92 -13.29 21.34
N VAL A 103 -13.72 -14.36 20.57
CA VAL A 103 -13.16 -14.30 19.21
C VAL A 103 -14.13 -13.62 18.26
N ARG A 104 -15.42 -13.99 18.29
CA ARG A 104 -16.45 -13.37 17.42
C ARG A 104 -16.59 -11.87 17.62
N ARG A 105 -16.50 -11.42 18.88
CA ARG A 105 -16.60 -10.00 19.25
C ARG A 105 -15.39 -9.19 18.80
N ARG A 106 -14.19 -9.80 18.71
CA ARG A 106 -12.93 -9.12 18.39
C ARG A 106 -11.99 -9.97 17.51
N PRO A 107 -12.41 -10.37 16.29
CA PRO A 107 -11.67 -11.34 15.50
C PRO A 107 -10.34 -10.80 15.01
N GLN A 108 -10.24 -9.49 14.74
CA GLN A 108 -8.97 -8.86 14.39
C GLN A 108 -7.96 -8.97 15.54
N ILE A 109 -8.39 -8.71 16.78
CA ILE A 109 -7.50 -8.85 17.95
C ILE A 109 -7.07 -10.31 18.10
N ALA A 110 -8.00 -11.26 18.01
CA ALA A 110 -7.68 -12.69 18.09
C ALA A 110 -6.66 -13.12 17.01
N LEU A 111 -6.84 -12.66 15.77
CA LEU A 111 -5.90 -12.92 14.67
C LEU A 111 -4.51 -12.34 14.94
N HIS A 112 -4.43 -11.10 15.42
CA HIS A 112 -3.16 -10.45 15.74
C HIS A 112 -2.47 -11.08 16.97
N LEU A 113 -3.24 -11.53 17.97
CA LEU A 113 -2.70 -12.29 19.11
C LEU A 113 -2.15 -13.65 18.66
N PHE A 114 -2.86 -14.34 17.78
CA PHE A 114 -2.39 -15.59 17.18
C PHE A 114 -1.10 -15.39 16.38
N PHE A 115 -1.02 -14.30 15.61
CA PHE A 115 0.22 -13.89 14.96
C PHE A 115 1.37 -13.72 15.96
N TRP A 116 1.15 -12.95 17.04
CA TRP A 116 2.17 -12.71 18.05
C TRP A 116 2.60 -13.98 18.80
N LEU A 117 1.68 -14.91 19.02
CA LEU A 117 2.01 -16.22 19.59
C LEU A 117 3.03 -16.98 18.71
N ILE A 118 2.87 -16.94 17.38
CA ILE A 118 3.83 -17.58 16.46
C ILE A 118 5.17 -16.84 16.45
N ILE A 119 5.17 -15.51 16.58
CA ILE A 119 6.42 -14.74 16.75
C ILE A 119 7.14 -15.16 18.04
N VAL A 120 6.43 -15.28 19.16
CA VAL A 120 7.00 -15.75 20.43
C VAL A 120 7.54 -17.17 20.29
N LEU A 121 6.79 -18.06 19.62
CA LEU A 121 7.26 -19.41 19.31
C LEU A 121 8.58 -19.37 18.52
N ALA A 122 8.69 -18.48 17.53
CA ALA A 122 9.93 -18.29 16.78
C ALA A 122 11.09 -17.81 17.67
N TRP A 123 10.84 -16.99 18.68
CA TRP A 123 11.88 -16.53 19.62
C TRP A 123 12.36 -17.64 20.55
N ILE A 124 11.44 -18.40 21.14
CA ILE A 124 11.77 -19.44 22.14
C ILE A 124 12.27 -20.75 21.52
N THR A 125 12.08 -20.97 20.21
CA THR A 125 12.56 -22.20 19.56
C THR A 125 14.10 -22.25 19.63
N PRO A 126 14.70 -23.32 20.16
CA PRO A 126 16.15 -23.46 20.30
C PRO A 126 16.87 -23.51 18.94
N LYS A 127 18.16 -23.15 18.91
CA LYS A 127 18.96 -23.17 17.66
C LYS A 127 19.21 -24.61 17.19
N GLU A 128 19.24 -25.54 18.13
CA GLU A 128 19.45 -26.98 17.98
C GLU A 128 18.28 -27.66 17.23
N ALA A 129 17.12 -27.01 17.13
CA ALA A 129 15.99 -27.50 16.35
C ALA A 129 16.24 -27.51 14.82
N GLY A 130 17.40 -27.02 14.36
CA GLY A 130 17.86 -27.18 12.97
C GLY A 130 16.86 -26.69 11.93
N ALA A 131 16.43 -27.56 11.02
CA ALA A 131 15.48 -27.23 9.95
C ALA A 131 14.14 -26.70 10.49
N TRP A 132 13.69 -27.13 11.68
CA TRP A 132 12.45 -26.65 12.29
C TRP A 132 12.55 -25.21 12.76
N LYS A 133 13.69 -24.79 13.33
CA LYS A 133 13.93 -23.39 13.68
C LYS A 133 13.81 -22.50 12.45
N THR A 134 14.45 -22.91 11.35
CA THR A 134 14.39 -22.19 10.07
C THR A 134 12.97 -22.19 9.50
N ALA A 135 12.22 -23.30 9.58
CA ALA A 135 10.83 -23.35 9.11
C ALA A 135 9.91 -22.42 9.93
N ILE A 136 10.01 -22.43 11.26
CA ILE A 136 9.25 -21.54 12.15
C ILE A 136 9.60 -20.07 11.89
N PHE A 137 10.89 -19.75 11.67
CA PHE A 137 11.31 -18.41 11.29
C PHE A 137 10.71 -17.97 9.94
N LEU A 138 10.72 -18.84 8.92
CA LEU A 138 10.08 -18.56 7.63
C LEU A 138 8.58 -18.33 7.77
N ILE A 139 7.90 -19.11 8.63
CA ILE A 139 6.49 -18.90 8.98
C ILE A 139 6.32 -17.50 9.60
N ALA A 140 7.07 -17.19 10.65
CA ALA A 140 7.01 -15.91 11.37
C ALA A 140 7.20 -14.70 10.45
N VAL A 141 8.21 -14.71 9.57
CA VAL A 141 8.45 -13.64 8.59
C VAL A 141 7.35 -13.53 7.53
N SER A 142 6.63 -14.62 7.27
CA SER A 142 5.52 -14.65 6.31
C SER A 142 4.23 -14.05 6.88
N LEU A 143 4.01 -14.12 8.19
CA LEU A 143 2.73 -13.73 8.79
C LEU A 143 2.36 -12.25 8.64
N PRO A 144 3.26 -11.26 8.75
CA PRO A 144 2.92 -9.86 8.52
C PRO A 144 2.31 -9.57 7.14
N TYR A 145 2.63 -10.41 6.16
CA TYR A 145 2.04 -10.34 4.82
C TYR A 145 0.62 -10.92 4.79
N LEU A 146 0.36 -11.97 5.57
CA LEU A 146 -0.89 -12.72 5.61
C LEU A 146 -1.95 -12.08 6.53
N VAL A 147 -1.51 -11.47 7.64
CA VAL A 147 -2.40 -11.00 8.71
C VAL A 147 -3.48 -10.03 8.21
N TRP A 148 -3.11 -9.09 7.35
CA TRP A 148 -4.06 -8.12 6.80
C TRP A 148 -5.09 -8.74 5.86
N ARG A 149 -4.66 -9.71 5.06
CA ARG A 149 -5.50 -10.43 4.09
C ARG A 149 -6.46 -11.38 4.80
N CYS A 150 -5.96 -12.10 5.81
CA CYS A 150 -6.80 -12.89 6.71
C CYS A 150 -7.75 -12.01 7.52
N GLY A 151 -7.35 -10.78 7.85
CA GLY A 151 -8.22 -9.78 8.45
C GLY A 151 -9.47 -9.51 7.59
N TYR A 152 -9.31 -9.31 6.28
CA TYR A 152 -10.44 -9.16 5.36
C TYR A 152 -11.31 -10.43 5.25
N MET A 153 -10.71 -11.62 5.31
CA MET A 153 -11.45 -12.88 5.37
C MET A 153 -12.34 -12.94 6.62
N LEU A 154 -11.81 -12.54 7.78
CA LEU A 154 -12.59 -12.48 9.03
C LEU A 154 -13.65 -11.37 9.02
N LEU A 155 -13.40 -10.24 8.35
CA LEU A 155 -14.43 -9.21 8.14
C LEU A 155 -15.59 -9.73 7.27
N SER A 156 -15.29 -10.50 6.22
CA SER A 156 -16.30 -11.17 5.39
C SER A 156 -17.10 -12.19 6.23
N ALA A 157 -16.40 -12.95 7.09
CA ALA A 157 -17.00 -13.90 8.02
C ALA A 157 -17.96 -13.24 9.02
N GLN A 158 -17.58 -12.09 9.59
CA GLN A 158 -18.46 -11.30 10.46
C GLN A 158 -19.76 -10.85 9.77
N ARG A 159 -19.73 -10.69 8.44
CA ARG A 159 -20.90 -10.34 7.62
C ARG A 159 -21.66 -11.57 7.12
N GLY A 160 -21.26 -12.79 7.52
CA GLY A 160 -21.85 -14.05 7.10
C GLY A 160 -21.51 -14.49 5.67
N LYS A 161 -20.62 -13.78 4.97
CA LYS A 161 -20.35 -14.02 3.55
C LYS A 161 -19.33 -15.14 3.28
N ALA A 162 -18.44 -15.40 4.24
CA ALA A 162 -17.44 -16.46 4.09
C ALA A 162 -18.04 -17.88 4.12
N ALA A 163 -19.24 -18.07 4.68
CA ALA A 163 -19.86 -19.40 4.76
C ALA A 163 -20.22 -19.99 3.37
N GLY A 164 -20.43 -19.14 2.36
CA GLY A 164 -20.78 -19.56 1.00
C GLY A 164 -19.60 -19.68 0.04
N THR A 165 -18.35 -19.66 0.52
CA THR A 165 -17.15 -19.67 -0.32
C THR A 165 -16.34 -20.95 -0.14
N ALA A 166 -15.55 -21.31 -1.15
CA ALA A 166 -14.59 -22.41 -1.08
C ALA A 166 -13.19 -21.87 -0.72
N PHE A 167 -12.32 -22.73 -0.16
CA PHE A 167 -10.94 -22.34 0.18
C PHE A 167 -10.17 -21.71 -1.00
N ARG A 168 -10.41 -22.22 -2.21
CA ARG A 168 -9.81 -21.69 -3.45
C ARG A 168 -10.14 -20.23 -3.73
N ASP A 169 -11.31 -19.75 -3.28
CA ASP A 169 -11.73 -18.36 -3.45
C ASP A 169 -10.95 -17.40 -2.52
N HIS A 170 -10.22 -17.96 -1.55
CA HIS A 170 -9.46 -17.19 -0.57
C HIS A 170 -7.96 -17.18 -0.86
N LEU A 171 -7.42 -18.32 -1.30
CA LEU A 171 -5.98 -18.48 -1.41
C LEU A 171 -5.32 -17.46 -2.35
N PHE A 172 -5.97 -17.10 -3.46
CA PHE A 172 -5.35 -16.27 -4.47
C PHE A 172 -5.14 -14.80 -4.07
N TYR A 173 -5.99 -14.22 -3.21
CA TYR A 173 -5.73 -12.87 -2.70
C TYR A 173 -4.92 -12.90 -1.40
N ILE A 174 -4.92 -14.04 -0.69
CA ILE A 174 -4.07 -14.27 0.49
C ILE A 174 -2.60 -14.39 0.05
N TRP A 175 -2.34 -15.11 -1.04
CA TRP A 175 -1.02 -15.27 -1.63
C TRP A 175 -1.04 -14.91 -3.13
N PRO A 176 -1.12 -13.62 -3.47
CA PRO A 176 -1.24 -13.20 -4.85
C PRO A 176 -0.03 -13.60 -5.69
N MET A 177 -0.29 -14.46 -6.69
CA MET A 177 0.70 -14.87 -7.69
C MET A 177 1.26 -13.69 -8.47
N TRP A 178 0.41 -12.67 -8.65
CA TRP A 178 0.78 -11.44 -9.31
C TRP A 178 1.66 -10.57 -8.43
N GLY A 179 2.18 -11.06 -7.30
CA GLY A 179 2.98 -10.28 -6.36
C GLY A 179 2.14 -9.32 -5.52
N GLY A 180 2.82 -8.50 -4.72
CA GLY A 180 2.14 -7.50 -3.89
C GLY A 180 2.99 -7.07 -2.71
N THR A 181 2.56 -5.99 -2.07
CA THR A 181 3.15 -5.50 -0.82
C THR A 181 2.42 -6.11 0.38
N ASN A 182 2.85 -5.75 1.60
CA ASN A 182 2.10 -6.09 2.80
C ASN A 182 0.68 -5.47 2.78
N THR A 183 0.44 -4.44 1.97
CA THR A 183 -0.89 -3.90 1.71
C THR A 183 -1.73 -4.92 0.93
N PRO A 184 -2.93 -5.29 1.42
CA PRO A 184 -3.85 -6.20 0.73
C PRO A 184 -4.53 -5.50 -0.45
N GLN A 185 -3.84 -5.46 -1.59
CA GLN A 185 -4.41 -4.99 -2.85
C GLN A 185 -5.51 -5.96 -3.30
N GLY A 186 -6.67 -5.42 -3.65
CA GLY A 186 -7.87 -6.22 -3.86
C GLY A 186 -8.66 -6.55 -2.58
N LYS A 187 -8.22 -6.10 -1.40
CA LYS A 187 -8.92 -6.26 -0.10
C LYS A 187 -9.14 -7.73 0.28
N GLY A 188 -10.21 -8.35 -0.24
CA GLY A 188 -10.57 -9.76 -0.03
C GLY A 188 -11.69 -10.23 -0.97
N ALA A 189 -12.17 -11.47 -0.79
CA ALA A 189 -13.12 -12.14 -1.69
C ALA A 189 -14.39 -11.33 -1.98
N ASP A 190 -14.98 -10.68 -0.96
CA ASP A 190 -16.21 -9.88 -1.11
C ASP A 190 -16.04 -8.78 -2.17
N TYR A 191 -14.93 -8.03 -2.08
CA TYR A 191 -14.65 -6.92 -2.98
C TYR A 191 -14.26 -7.42 -4.38
N LEU A 192 -13.44 -8.47 -4.44
CA LEU A 192 -12.99 -9.04 -5.72
C LEU A 192 -14.16 -9.62 -6.51
N THR A 193 -15.09 -10.32 -5.86
CA THR A 193 -16.27 -10.88 -6.52
C THR A 193 -17.18 -9.78 -7.08
N GLN A 194 -17.32 -8.64 -6.39
CA GLN A 194 -18.08 -7.49 -6.89
C GLN A 194 -17.45 -6.84 -8.12
N CYS A 195 -16.13 -6.90 -8.26
CA CYS A 195 -15.40 -6.31 -9.38
C CYS A 195 -15.06 -7.32 -10.48
N GLU A 196 -15.46 -8.58 -10.35
CA GLU A 196 -15.10 -9.62 -11.30
C GLU A 196 -15.97 -9.56 -12.55
N ALA A 197 -15.34 -9.47 -13.71
CA ALA A 197 -15.99 -9.51 -15.01
C ALA A 197 -16.64 -10.87 -15.26
N GLN A 198 -17.98 -10.89 -15.40
CA GLN A 198 -18.76 -12.12 -15.60
C GLN A 198 -18.99 -12.48 -17.07
N SER A 199 -18.79 -11.53 -17.99
CA SER A 199 -18.97 -11.74 -19.44
C SER A 199 -17.65 -11.53 -20.20
N PRO A 200 -17.53 -12.08 -21.43
CA PRO A 200 -16.39 -11.82 -22.31
C PRO A 200 -16.17 -10.33 -22.61
N ASP A 201 -17.25 -9.54 -22.82
CA ASP A 201 -17.17 -8.08 -23.02
C ASP A 201 -16.58 -7.38 -21.79
N ALA A 202 -17.16 -7.64 -20.61
CA ALA A 202 -16.66 -7.06 -19.35
C ALA A 202 -15.20 -7.47 -19.09
N TYR A 203 -14.82 -8.68 -19.49
CA TYR A 203 -13.46 -9.15 -19.34
C TYR A 203 -12.51 -8.42 -20.29
N ALA A 204 -12.87 -8.27 -21.56
CA ALA A 204 -12.09 -7.51 -22.53
C ALA A 204 -11.84 -6.07 -22.05
N ARG A 205 -12.87 -5.39 -21.54
CA ARG A 205 -12.74 -4.04 -20.96
C ARG A 205 -11.82 -4.00 -19.76
N SER A 206 -11.94 -4.99 -18.86
CA SER A 206 -11.04 -5.12 -17.71
C SER A 206 -9.58 -5.29 -18.18
N VAL A 207 -9.33 -6.14 -19.17
CA VAL A 207 -7.98 -6.35 -19.73
C VAL A 207 -7.43 -5.05 -20.32
N LEU A 208 -8.17 -4.34 -21.16
CA LEU A 208 -7.74 -3.06 -21.72
C LEU A 208 -7.45 -2.02 -20.62
N ALA A 209 -8.31 -1.97 -19.61
CA ALA A 209 -8.12 -1.10 -18.46
C ALA A 209 -6.89 -1.50 -17.63
N GLY A 210 -6.54 -2.79 -17.59
CA GLY A 210 -5.31 -3.31 -16.99
C GLY A 210 -4.06 -2.92 -17.79
N ILE A 211 -4.06 -3.15 -19.10
CA ILE A 211 -2.98 -2.76 -20.02
C ILE A 211 -2.69 -1.26 -19.90
N LYS A 212 -3.73 -0.43 -19.87
CA LYS A 212 -3.59 1.01 -19.65
C LYS A 212 -2.83 1.35 -18.38
N LEU A 213 -3.13 0.69 -17.26
CA LEU A 213 -2.41 0.92 -16.01
C LEU A 213 -0.97 0.43 -16.07
N LEU A 214 -0.70 -0.69 -16.75
CA LEU A 214 0.66 -1.19 -16.93
C LEU A 214 1.52 -0.26 -17.78
N ILE A 215 0.98 0.26 -18.88
CA ILE A 215 1.64 1.30 -19.69
C ILE A 215 1.90 2.53 -18.82
N LEU A 216 0.89 2.99 -18.08
CA LEU A 216 1.03 4.15 -17.22
C LEU A 216 2.08 3.93 -16.10
N ALA A 217 2.18 2.71 -15.56
CA ALA A 217 3.23 2.36 -14.61
C ALA A 217 4.63 2.53 -15.23
N ARG A 218 4.84 2.07 -16.47
CA ARG A 218 6.12 2.23 -17.18
C ARG A 218 6.43 3.68 -17.52
N LEU A 219 5.43 4.48 -17.87
CA LEU A 219 5.60 5.92 -18.05
C LEU A 219 6.04 6.59 -16.73
N TRP A 220 5.51 6.17 -15.58
CA TRP A 220 5.94 6.68 -14.28
C TRP A 220 7.29 6.16 -13.81
N ASP A 221 7.69 4.94 -14.17
CA ASP A 221 9.05 4.44 -13.96
C ASP A 221 10.05 5.29 -14.78
N LEU A 222 9.77 5.54 -16.06
CA LEU A 222 10.60 6.40 -16.90
C LEU A 222 10.65 7.83 -16.38
N ALA A 223 9.52 8.39 -15.96
CA ALA A 223 9.47 9.73 -15.38
C ALA A 223 10.32 9.81 -14.09
N GLN A 224 10.31 8.77 -13.25
CA GLN A 224 11.18 8.70 -12.08
C GLN A 224 12.65 8.63 -12.46
N LEU A 225 13.01 7.82 -13.46
CA LEU A 225 14.40 7.70 -13.94
C LEU A 225 14.92 9.04 -14.48
N LEU A 226 14.09 9.75 -15.27
CA LEU A 226 14.37 11.10 -15.72
C LEU A 226 14.48 12.08 -14.55
N PHE A 227 13.58 11.98 -13.56
CA PHE A 227 13.62 12.83 -12.38
C PHE A 227 14.89 12.60 -11.54
N GLU A 228 15.31 11.35 -11.35
CA GLU A 228 16.57 11.03 -10.68
C GLU A 228 17.80 11.59 -11.40
N THR A 229 17.77 11.60 -12.72
CA THR A 229 18.88 12.10 -13.53
C THR A 229 18.89 13.63 -13.58
N LEU A 230 17.76 14.23 -13.93
CA LEU A 230 17.66 15.67 -14.20
C LEU A 230 17.47 16.51 -12.94
N VAL A 231 16.83 15.99 -11.89
CA VAL A 231 16.60 16.76 -10.65
C VAL A 231 17.68 16.43 -9.63
N PHE A 232 17.89 15.15 -9.37
CA PHE A 232 18.83 14.71 -8.33
C PHE A 232 20.28 14.54 -8.83
N ALA A 233 20.54 14.69 -10.13
CA ALA A 233 21.85 14.44 -10.75
C ALA A 233 22.48 13.11 -10.28
N ASN A 234 21.66 12.06 -10.16
CA ASN A 234 22.11 10.77 -9.64
C ASN A 234 23.10 10.10 -10.61
N PRO A 235 24.40 9.97 -10.28
CA PRO A 235 25.38 9.39 -11.19
C PRO A 235 25.17 7.89 -11.42
N LYS A 236 24.39 7.23 -10.55
CA LYS A 236 24.03 5.81 -10.68
C LYS A 236 22.82 5.58 -11.59
N SER A 237 22.21 6.66 -12.10
CA SER A 237 21.10 6.52 -13.04
C SER A 237 21.61 5.92 -14.36
N PRO A 238 20.92 4.93 -14.94
CA PRO A 238 21.17 4.46 -16.31
C PRO A 238 21.21 5.56 -17.38
N LEU A 239 20.57 6.71 -17.14
CA LEU A 239 20.57 7.85 -18.08
C LEU A 239 21.64 8.89 -17.76
N ALA A 240 22.46 8.69 -16.73
CA ALA A 240 23.47 9.67 -16.32
C ALA A 240 24.51 9.94 -17.41
N SER A 241 24.91 8.93 -18.18
CA SER A 241 25.85 9.11 -19.30
C SER A 241 25.29 9.94 -20.45
N LEU A 242 23.95 10.02 -20.58
CA LEU A 242 23.30 10.75 -21.67
C LEU A 242 22.85 12.15 -21.24
N LEU A 243 22.35 12.27 -20.01
CA LEU A 243 21.64 13.47 -19.52
C LEU A 243 22.22 14.03 -18.22
N GLY A 244 23.25 13.40 -17.64
CA GLY A 244 23.74 13.74 -16.31
C GLY A 244 24.30 15.15 -16.18
N GLU A 245 24.93 15.67 -17.25
CA GLU A 245 25.47 17.05 -17.29
C GLU A 245 24.39 18.13 -17.22
N TYR A 246 23.14 17.80 -17.60
CA TYR A 246 21.99 18.71 -17.55
C TYR A 246 21.23 18.64 -16.22
N GLY A 247 21.74 17.91 -15.23
CA GLY A 247 21.10 17.74 -13.94
C GLY A 247 21.16 19.02 -13.08
N LEU A 248 20.06 19.35 -12.40
CA LEU A 248 19.95 20.49 -11.48
C LEU A 248 20.79 20.33 -10.20
N GLY A 249 21.29 19.13 -9.91
CA GLY A 249 22.15 18.88 -8.75
C GLY A 249 21.46 19.02 -7.39
N ILE A 250 20.12 18.95 -7.33
CA ILE A 250 19.39 19.06 -6.06
C ILE A 250 19.66 17.79 -5.25
N PRO A 251 20.22 17.85 -4.02
CA PRO A 251 20.47 16.64 -3.26
C PRO A 251 19.17 16.03 -2.73
N ARG A 252 19.17 14.71 -2.49
CA ARG A 252 18.08 14.03 -1.77
C ARG A 252 17.99 14.58 -0.35
N ALA A 253 16.78 14.84 0.15
CA ALA A 253 16.58 15.41 1.49
C ALA A 253 17.27 14.60 2.61
N ARG A 254 17.36 13.28 2.45
CA ARG A 254 18.08 12.40 3.38
C ARG A 254 19.57 12.72 3.54
N ARG A 255 20.24 13.21 2.48
CA ARG A 255 21.68 13.55 2.49
C ARG A 255 21.93 14.86 3.21
N ILE A 256 20.99 15.80 3.11
CA ILE A 256 21.05 17.05 3.88
C ILE A 256 20.82 16.73 5.36
N LEU A 257 19.79 15.92 5.67
CA LEU A 257 19.47 15.52 7.04
C LEU A 257 20.61 14.75 7.73
N SER A 258 21.36 13.92 7.00
CA SER A 258 22.52 13.20 7.57
C SER A 258 23.78 14.06 7.69
N GLY A 259 23.77 15.30 7.18
CA GLY A 259 24.94 16.17 7.15
C GLY A 259 25.96 15.83 6.06
N ASP A 260 25.64 14.93 5.12
CA ASP A 260 26.54 14.58 4.01
C ASP A 260 26.80 15.76 3.07
N VAL A 261 25.84 16.69 2.99
CA VAL A 261 25.89 17.87 2.13
C VAL A 261 25.24 19.04 2.85
N SER A 262 25.93 20.19 2.88
CA SER A 262 25.36 21.47 3.30
C SER A 262 24.90 22.25 2.08
N VAL A 263 23.68 22.80 2.14
CA VAL A 263 23.07 23.54 1.03
C VAL A 263 22.28 24.74 1.55
N SER A 264 21.95 25.65 0.64
CA SER A 264 21.11 26.81 0.95
C SER A 264 19.72 26.40 1.47
N LEU A 265 19.05 27.31 2.18
CA LEU A 265 17.68 27.11 2.65
C LEU A 265 16.72 26.83 1.49
N LEU A 266 16.86 27.55 0.37
CA LEU A 266 16.05 27.34 -0.82
C LEU A 266 16.24 25.93 -1.39
N THR A 267 17.49 25.47 -1.51
CA THR A 267 17.81 24.12 -1.98
C THR A 267 17.24 23.06 -1.04
N THR A 268 17.22 23.30 0.27
CA THR A 268 16.62 22.39 1.25
C THR A 268 15.12 22.24 1.02
N TRP A 269 14.39 23.35 0.83
CA TRP A 269 12.96 23.32 0.49
C TRP A 269 12.68 22.62 -0.85
N LEU A 270 13.47 22.92 -1.88
CA LEU A 270 13.36 22.26 -3.19
C LEU A 270 13.58 20.75 -3.08
N SER A 271 14.54 20.33 -2.25
CA SER A 271 14.83 18.91 -2.00
C SER A 271 13.63 18.20 -1.36
N LEU A 272 12.93 18.85 -0.40
CA LEU A 272 11.75 18.28 0.24
C LEU A 272 10.53 18.18 -0.71
N TYR A 273 10.35 19.15 -1.60
CA TYR A 273 9.30 19.05 -2.63
C TYR A 273 9.62 18.00 -3.68
N ALA A 274 10.89 17.93 -4.11
CA ALA A 274 11.36 16.92 -5.04
C ALA A 274 11.19 15.50 -4.46
N GLU A 275 11.50 15.30 -3.18
CA GLU A 275 11.31 14.02 -2.49
C GLU A 275 9.83 13.61 -2.48
N LEU A 276 8.91 14.53 -2.17
CA LEU A 276 7.46 14.27 -2.19
C LEU A 276 6.98 13.86 -3.59
N ILE A 277 7.42 14.56 -4.64
CA ILE A 277 7.04 14.25 -6.02
C ILE A 277 7.55 12.86 -6.39
N TRP A 278 8.83 12.59 -6.12
CA TRP A 278 9.46 11.31 -6.43
C TRP A 278 8.77 10.13 -5.72
N GLU A 279 8.54 10.23 -4.39
CA GLU A 279 7.80 9.21 -3.62
C GLU A 279 6.38 8.99 -4.15
N THR A 280 5.74 10.06 -4.62
CA THR A 280 4.39 9.97 -5.19
C THR A 280 4.39 9.22 -6.53
N LEU A 281 5.40 9.44 -7.37
CA LEU A 281 5.56 8.69 -8.61
C LEU A 281 5.87 7.22 -8.32
N ASP A 282 6.73 6.93 -7.35
CA ASP A 282 7.10 5.57 -6.94
C ASP A 282 5.90 4.75 -6.46
N ILE A 283 5.07 5.33 -5.59
CA ILE A 283 3.82 4.67 -5.16
C ILE A 283 2.82 4.53 -6.32
N ALA A 284 2.74 5.53 -7.21
CA ALA A 284 1.90 5.43 -8.39
C ALA A 284 2.35 4.27 -9.28
N ALA A 285 3.61 4.23 -9.71
CA ALA A 285 4.15 3.20 -10.59
C ALA A 285 3.92 1.80 -10.04
N ARG A 286 4.41 1.52 -8.81
CA ARG A 286 4.23 0.20 -8.17
C ARG A 286 2.77 -0.17 -7.98
N GLY A 287 1.94 0.78 -7.56
CA GLY A 287 0.51 0.55 -7.39
C GLY A 287 -0.20 0.20 -8.70
N HIS A 288 0.16 0.87 -9.79
CA HIS A 288 -0.42 0.62 -11.11
C HIS A 288 -0.03 -0.74 -11.68
N VAL A 289 1.19 -1.23 -11.41
CA VAL A 289 1.60 -2.60 -11.80
C VAL A 289 0.64 -3.63 -11.22
N TRP A 290 0.47 -3.64 -9.90
CA TRP A 290 -0.33 -4.67 -9.26
C TRP A 290 -1.82 -4.59 -9.60
N ILE A 291 -2.38 -3.39 -9.71
CA ILE A 291 -3.78 -3.22 -10.13
C ILE A 291 -3.96 -3.54 -11.61
N GLY A 292 -2.98 -3.22 -12.45
CA GLY A 292 -2.96 -3.63 -13.85
C GLY A 292 -3.05 -5.15 -13.99
N LEU A 293 -2.23 -5.90 -13.23
CA LEU A 293 -2.24 -7.36 -13.23
C LEU A 293 -3.58 -7.93 -12.75
N LEU A 294 -4.17 -7.41 -11.67
CA LEU A 294 -5.51 -7.83 -11.21
C LEU A 294 -6.58 -7.63 -12.31
N ARG A 295 -6.51 -6.52 -13.03
CA ARG A 295 -7.43 -6.21 -14.14
C ARG A 295 -7.22 -7.12 -15.36
N LEU A 296 -6.00 -7.58 -15.62
CA LEU A 296 -5.74 -8.61 -16.65
C LEU A 296 -6.40 -9.95 -16.32
N PHE A 297 -6.62 -10.26 -15.04
CA PHE A 297 -7.39 -11.42 -14.59
C PHE A 297 -8.90 -11.14 -14.44
N GLY A 298 -9.38 -9.98 -14.91
CA GLY A 298 -10.80 -9.67 -14.97
C GLY A 298 -11.37 -9.06 -13.70
N PHE A 299 -10.54 -8.68 -12.72
CA PHE A 299 -10.98 -7.92 -11.56
C PHE A 299 -10.84 -6.43 -11.83
N ASN A 300 -11.93 -5.76 -12.18
CA ASN A 300 -11.95 -4.32 -12.48
C ASN A 300 -11.91 -3.45 -11.21
N VAL A 301 -10.92 -3.71 -10.36
CA VAL A 301 -10.74 -3.04 -9.07
C VAL A 301 -10.27 -1.60 -9.25
N PHE A 302 -10.47 -0.76 -8.23
CA PHE A 302 -10.09 0.64 -8.29
C PHE A 302 -8.56 0.83 -8.35
N ARG A 303 -8.09 1.88 -9.00
CA ARG A 303 -6.65 2.20 -9.08
C ARG A 303 -6.07 2.55 -7.71
N ASN A 304 -4.78 2.27 -7.51
CA ASN A 304 -4.12 2.54 -6.23
C ASN A 304 -3.94 4.04 -5.95
N THR A 305 -3.69 4.85 -6.99
CA THR A 305 -3.46 6.29 -6.85
C THR A 305 -4.26 7.07 -7.90
N TYR A 306 -4.65 8.31 -7.58
CA TYR A 306 -5.34 9.17 -8.54
C TYR A 306 -5.02 10.66 -8.37
N LYS A 307 -4.12 11.18 -9.22
CA LYS A 307 -3.74 12.61 -9.25
C LYS A 307 -3.52 13.21 -7.84
N PRO A 308 -2.73 12.55 -6.96
CA PRO A 308 -2.52 13.02 -5.59
C PRO A 308 -1.87 14.40 -5.53
N LEU A 309 -0.93 14.70 -6.44
CA LEU A 309 -0.27 16.01 -6.52
C LEU A 309 -1.21 17.18 -6.89
N LEU A 310 -2.44 16.89 -7.33
CA LEU A 310 -3.47 17.90 -7.62
C LEU A 310 -4.50 18.04 -6.49
N ALA A 311 -4.26 17.42 -5.34
CA ALA A 311 -5.14 17.50 -4.18
C ALA A 311 -5.17 18.91 -3.60
N LYS A 312 -6.36 19.34 -3.18
CA LYS A 312 -6.59 20.71 -2.65
C LYS A 312 -6.74 20.76 -1.13
N SER A 313 -6.59 19.62 -0.46
CA SER A 313 -6.59 19.52 1.00
C SER A 313 -5.88 18.23 1.43
N ILE A 314 -5.46 18.17 2.70
CA ILE A 314 -4.73 17.03 3.27
C ILE A 314 -5.55 15.74 3.15
N VAL A 315 -6.84 15.78 3.50
CA VAL A 315 -7.72 14.60 3.39
C VAL A 315 -8.00 14.20 1.94
N ASP A 316 -8.02 15.15 0.99
CA ASP A 316 -8.15 14.85 -0.43
C ASP A 316 -6.89 14.14 -0.97
N PHE A 317 -5.70 14.56 -0.55
CA PHE A 317 -4.45 13.87 -0.87
C PHE A 317 -4.44 12.46 -0.29
N TRP A 318 -4.77 12.32 1.00
CA TRP A 318 -4.86 11.02 1.69
C TRP A 318 -5.80 10.03 0.98
N ASN A 319 -6.93 10.53 0.46
CA ASN A 319 -7.88 9.72 -0.32
C ASN A 319 -7.37 9.29 -1.70
N ARG A 320 -6.36 9.98 -2.25
CA ARG A 320 -5.85 9.78 -3.61
C ARG A 320 -4.48 9.12 -3.69
N TYR A 321 -3.70 9.16 -2.61
CA TYR A 321 -2.28 8.82 -2.62
C TYR A 321 -2.01 7.32 -2.52
N TYR A 322 -2.69 6.61 -1.63
CA TYR A 322 -2.46 5.17 -1.43
C TYR A 322 -3.76 4.46 -1.02
N TYR A 323 -4.64 4.26 -2.00
CA TYR A 323 -6.02 3.82 -1.80
C TYR A 323 -6.13 2.55 -0.94
N TYR A 324 -5.48 1.44 -1.34
CA TYR A 324 -5.65 0.16 -0.63
C TYR A 324 -5.10 0.18 0.79
N PHE A 325 -4.00 0.92 1.02
CA PHE A 325 -3.44 1.09 2.35
C PHE A 325 -4.40 1.89 3.25
N LYS A 326 -4.89 3.02 2.74
CA LYS A 326 -5.89 3.83 3.41
C LYS A 326 -7.15 3.02 3.74
N GLU A 327 -7.70 2.28 2.78
CA GLU A 327 -8.91 1.48 2.98
C GLU A 327 -8.71 0.42 4.05
N MET A 328 -7.54 -0.24 4.09
CA MET A 328 -7.19 -1.17 5.16
C MET A 328 -7.21 -0.48 6.54
N LEU A 329 -6.61 0.72 6.66
CA LEU A 329 -6.66 1.48 7.91
C LEU A 329 -8.09 1.89 8.28
N VAL A 330 -8.90 2.25 7.29
CA VAL A 330 -10.28 2.67 7.50
C VAL A 330 -11.15 1.48 7.97
N GLU A 331 -11.06 0.34 7.31
CA GLU A 331 -11.87 -0.84 7.63
C GLU A 331 -11.44 -1.50 8.95
N LEU A 332 -10.15 -1.55 9.25
CA LEU A 332 -9.63 -2.27 10.42
C LEU A 332 -9.47 -1.40 11.68
N PHE A 333 -9.32 -0.08 11.54
CA PHE A 333 -9.08 0.81 12.67
C PHE A 333 -10.11 1.94 12.78
N PHE A 334 -10.37 2.68 11.69
CA PHE A 334 -11.27 3.83 11.72
C PHE A 334 -12.70 3.42 12.06
N PHE A 335 -13.32 2.56 11.26
CA PHE A 335 -14.73 2.20 11.44
C PHE A 335 -15.00 1.50 12.77
N PRO A 336 -14.22 0.47 13.18
CA PRO A 336 -14.42 -0.16 14.49
C PRO A 336 -14.34 0.83 15.66
N THR A 337 -13.45 1.82 15.58
CA THR A 337 -13.33 2.87 16.59
C THR A 337 -14.50 3.84 16.54
N TYR A 338 -14.86 4.30 15.33
CA TYR A 338 -15.92 5.28 15.10
C TYR A 338 -17.29 4.78 15.57
N VAL A 339 -17.65 3.52 15.30
CA VAL A 339 -18.96 2.99 15.67
C VAL A 339 -19.07 2.62 17.15
N ARG A 340 -17.95 2.42 17.83
CA ARG A 340 -17.90 1.91 19.21
C ARG A 340 -17.77 3.01 20.26
N TYR A 341 -16.90 3.99 20.03
CA TYR A 341 -16.51 4.96 21.06
C TYR A 341 -17.10 6.35 20.83
N PHE A 342 -17.25 7.12 21.92
CA PHE A 342 -17.63 8.54 21.91
C PHE A 342 -18.90 8.88 21.09
N ARG A 343 -19.89 7.99 21.05
CA ARG A 343 -21.10 8.12 20.22
C ARG A 343 -21.85 9.45 20.40
N THR A 344 -21.82 10.01 21.61
CA THR A 344 -22.47 11.28 21.98
C THR A 344 -21.65 12.53 21.69
N ARG A 345 -20.36 12.40 21.32
CA ARG A 345 -19.45 13.52 21.06
C ARG A 345 -18.85 13.43 19.64
N PRO A 346 -19.56 13.90 18.60
CA PRO A 346 -19.19 13.65 17.20
C PRO A 346 -17.76 14.07 16.82
N LYS A 347 -17.28 15.22 17.32
CA LYS A 347 -15.92 15.71 17.08
C LYS A 347 -14.87 14.79 17.70
N LEU A 348 -15.06 14.40 18.96
CA LEU A 348 -14.15 13.48 19.67
C LEU A 348 -14.18 12.08 19.03
N ARG A 349 -15.36 11.59 18.65
CA ARG A 349 -15.52 10.32 17.89
C ARG A 349 -14.72 10.34 16.60
N MET A 350 -14.83 11.41 15.83
CA MET A 350 -14.07 11.59 14.60
C MET A 350 -12.56 11.66 14.87
N PHE A 351 -12.14 12.46 15.86
CA PHE A 351 -10.75 12.58 16.26
C PHE A 351 -10.16 11.22 16.62
N THR A 352 -10.78 10.48 17.55
CA THR A 352 -10.30 9.16 17.98
C THR A 352 -10.27 8.15 16.83
N ALA A 353 -11.27 8.16 15.94
CA ALA A 353 -11.27 7.26 14.78
C ALA A 353 -10.15 7.58 13.78
N VAL A 354 -9.90 8.87 13.49
CA VAL A 354 -8.77 9.30 12.65
C VAL A 354 -7.46 8.90 13.31
N PHE A 355 -7.30 9.12 14.62
CA PHE A 355 -6.10 8.75 15.36
C PHE A 355 -5.87 7.23 15.36
N ALA A 356 -6.91 6.44 15.58
CA ALA A 356 -6.80 4.98 15.52
C ALA A 356 -6.31 4.50 14.14
N ALA A 357 -6.73 5.12 13.05
CA ALA A 357 -6.31 4.74 11.71
C ALA A 357 -4.95 5.34 11.30
N ALA A 358 -4.85 6.67 11.27
CA ALA A 358 -3.70 7.38 10.72
C ALA A 358 -2.49 7.42 11.67
N PHE A 359 -2.71 7.25 12.98
CA PHE A 359 -1.64 7.11 13.97
C PHE A 359 -1.41 5.64 14.33
N LEU A 360 -2.30 5.00 15.09
CA LEU A 360 -2.07 3.67 15.64
C LEU A 360 -1.96 2.59 14.55
N GLY A 361 -2.93 2.51 13.65
CA GLY A 361 -2.95 1.52 12.58
C GLY A 361 -1.78 1.70 11.60
N ASN A 362 -1.45 2.95 11.28
CA ASN A 362 -0.30 3.29 10.44
C ASN A 362 1.03 2.88 11.09
N MET A 363 1.24 3.25 12.36
CA MET A 363 2.43 2.83 13.12
C MET A 363 2.53 1.31 13.20
N TYR A 364 1.43 0.64 13.54
CA TYR A 364 1.41 -0.82 13.67
C TYR A 364 1.65 -1.53 12.34
N TYR A 365 1.11 -1.00 11.23
CA TYR A 365 1.41 -1.51 9.90
C TYR A 365 2.90 -1.43 9.56
N HIS A 366 3.55 -0.29 9.81
CA HIS A 366 4.99 -0.15 9.54
C HIS A 366 5.87 -0.90 10.53
N PHE A 367 5.42 -1.06 11.78
CA PHE A 367 6.02 -1.99 12.71
C PHE A 367 6.08 -3.39 12.12
N LEU A 368 4.95 -3.90 11.64
CA LEU A 368 4.86 -5.21 10.99
C LEU A 368 5.64 -5.30 9.66
N GLN A 369 6.00 -4.19 9.02
CA GLN A 369 6.91 -4.22 7.86
C GLN A 369 8.35 -4.59 8.25
N GLY A 370 8.76 -4.35 9.50
CA GLY A 370 10.03 -4.80 10.09
C GLY A 370 10.08 -6.31 10.38
N ARG A 371 9.38 -7.12 9.57
CA ARG A 371 9.07 -8.54 9.77
C ARG A 371 10.24 -9.42 10.22
N THR A 372 11.45 -9.10 9.81
CA THR A 372 12.64 -9.91 10.06
C THR A 372 13.37 -9.51 11.32
N VAL A 373 13.46 -8.22 11.57
CA VAL A 373 13.88 -7.67 12.85
C VAL A 373 12.90 -8.13 13.94
N ILE A 374 11.59 -8.21 13.65
CA ILE A 374 10.58 -8.79 14.55
C ILE A 374 10.86 -10.28 14.77
N ALA A 375 10.97 -11.07 13.70
CA ALA A 375 11.18 -12.51 13.83
C ALA A 375 12.51 -12.86 14.52
N ALA A 376 13.53 -12.01 14.39
CA ALA A 376 14.82 -12.15 15.06
C ALA A 376 14.81 -11.67 16.53
N GLY A 377 13.73 -11.02 17.00
CA GLY A 377 13.63 -10.51 18.37
C GLY A 377 14.39 -9.21 18.62
N GLU A 378 14.84 -8.52 17.56
CA GLU A 378 15.67 -7.32 17.63
C GLU A 378 14.84 -6.03 17.82
N LEU A 379 13.93 -6.03 18.80
CA LEU A 379 12.93 -4.95 18.97
C LEU A 379 13.55 -3.55 19.14
N ALA A 380 14.74 -3.46 19.73
CA ALA A 380 15.46 -2.19 19.87
C ALA A 380 15.82 -1.56 18.51
N LYS A 381 16.22 -2.37 17.51
CA LYS A 381 16.51 -1.88 16.16
C LYS A 381 15.24 -1.40 15.45
N ILE A 382 14.10 -2.06 15.68
CA ILE A 382 12.80 -1.60 15.18
C ILE A 382 12.46 -0.26 15.77
N TRP A 383 12.58 -0.12 17.09
CA TRP A 383 12.28 1.11 17.79
C TRP A 383 13.15 2.26 17.29
N ALA A 384 14.46 2.05 17.16
CA ALA A 384 15.39 3.05 16.60
C ALA A 384 14.96 3.48 15.19
N SER A 385 14.53 2.53 14.35
CA SER A 385 14.07 2.82 12.99
C SER A 385 12.70 3.50 12.92
N LEU A 386 11.79 3.24 13.87
CA LEU A 386 10.40 3.66 13.80
C LEU A 386 10.03 4.80 14.75
N SER A 387 10.85 5.11 15.76
CA SER A 387 10.55 6.19 16.70
C SER A 387 10.36 7.55 16.01
N PRO A 388 11.11 7.94 14.95
CA PRO A 388 10.83 9.19 14.25
C PRO A 388 9.45 9.19 13.57
N ARG A 389 8.98 8.01 13.15
CA ARG A 389 7.67 7.84 12.50
C ARG A 389 6.51 8.20 13.41
N LEU A 390 6.68 8.16 14.74
CA LEU A 390 5.66 8.65 15.67
C LEU A 390 5.30 10.10 15.36
N GLY A 391 6.31 10.95 15.10
CA GLY A 391 6.11 12.34 14.69
C GLY A 391 5.34 12.44 13.37
N TYR A 392 5.73 11.66 12.35
CA TYR A 392 5.03 11.57 11.07
C TYR A 392 3.54 11.22 11.26
N CYS A 393 3.27 10.13 11.97
CA CYS A 393 1.93 9.61 12.20
C CYS A 393 1.07 10.57 13.02
N PHE A 394 1.66 11.25 14.00
CA PHE A 394 0.96 12.23 14.84
C PHE A 394 0.50 13.43 14.02
N LEU A 395 1.45 14.04 13.29
CA LEU A 395 1.18 15.20 12.44
C LEU A 395 0.21 14.85 11.31
N LEU A 396 0.34 13.66 10.72
CA LEU A 396 -0.60 13.16 9.71
C LEU A 396 -2.02 13.02 10.27
N ALA A 397 -2.19 12.39 11.43
CA ALA A 397 -3.50 12.21 12.05
C ALA A 397 -4.15 13.56 12.40
N LEU A 398 -3.39 14.50 12.95
CA LEU A 398 -3.86 15.85 13.24
C LEU A 398 -4.24 16.59 11.96
N GLY A 399 -3.39 16.54 10.93
CA GLY A 399 -3.63 17.18 9.64
C GLY A 399 -4.88 16.65 8.94
N ILE A 400 -5.09 15.32 8.94
CA ILE A 400 -6.30 14.70 8.40
C ILE A 400 -7.53 15.16 9.20
N TYR A 401 -7.49 15.09 10.53
CA TYR A 401 -8.62 15.47 11.38
C TYR A 401 -9.03 16.95 11.17
N VAL A 402 -8.05 17.87 11.24
CA VAL A 402 -8.30 19.30 11.00
C VAL A 402 -8.81 19.54 9.58
N SER A 403 -8.24 18.85 8.58
CA SER A 403 -8.71 18.94 7.19
C SER A 403 -10.13 18.42 7.03
N MET A 404 -10.52 17.35 7.72
CA MET A 404 -11.89 16.82 7.72
C MET A 404 -12.87 17.81 8.34
N LEU A 405 -12.54 18.41 9.49
CA LEU A 405 -13.38 19.43 10.12
C LEU A 405 -13.60 20.63 9.21
N ARG A 406 -12.53 21.12 8.56
CA ARG A 406 -12.61 22.22 7.59
C ARG A 406 -13.51 21.88 6.41
N GLN A 407 -13.41 20.65 5.88
CA GLN A 407 -14.27 20.20 4.79
C GLN A 407 -15.74 20.04 5.21
N GLN A 408 -16.00 19.55 6.43
CA GLN A 408 -17.36 19.41 6.95
C GLN A 408 -18.05 20.77 7.08
N ARG A 409 -17.34 21.80 7.59
CA ARG A 409 -17.88 23.17 7.65
C ARG A 409 -18.25 23.70 6.26
N LYS A 410 -17.34 23.54 5.29
CA LYS A 410 -17.56 23.98 3.90
C LYS A 410 -18.70 23.27 3.17
N ARG A 411 -19.06 22.04 3.56
CA ARG A 411 -20.21 21.33 2.97
C ARG A 411 -21.55 21.95 3.35
N GLY A 412 -21.60 22.77 4.39
CA GLY A 412 -22.78 23.53 4.78
C GLY A 412 -22.87 24.93 4.16
N GLU A 413 -21.88 25.34 3.37
CA GLU A 413 -21.81 26.67 2.73
C GLU A 413 -22.10 26.54 1.24
N ALA A 414 -22.98 27.39 0.70
CA ALA A 414 -23.24 27.46 -0.74
C ALA A 414 -21.94 27.79 -1.50
N ALA A 415 -21.71 27.13 -2.64
CA ALA A 415 -20.51 27.37 -3.44
C ALA A 415 -20.47 28.85 -3.88
N PRO A 416 -19.36 29.58 -3.64
CA PRO A 416 -19.30 30.99 -4.01
C PRO A 416 -19.40 31.16 -5.54
N PRO A 417 -20.15 32.17 -6.01
CA PRO A 417 -20.51 32.34 -7.44
C PRO A 417 -19.32 32.65 -8.37
N ASN A 418 -18.14 32.97 -7.83
CA ASN A 418 -17.00 33.43 -8.63
C ASN A 418 -16.00 32.30 -8.95
N ALA A 419 -16.28 31.58 -10.04
CA ALA A 419 -15.38 30.57 -10.62
C ALA A 419 -14.11 31.15 -11.29
N GLY A 420 -14.03 32.48 -11.47
CA GLY A 420 -12.89 33.17 -12.13
C GLY A 420 -11.66 33.39 -11.23
N ALA A 421 -11.82 33.56 -9.91
CA ALA A 421 -10.72 33.64 -8.94
C ALA A 421 -10.13 32.25 -8.56
N ALA A 422 -10.49 31.20 -9.32
CA ALA A 422 -10.29 29.82 -8.93
C ALA A 422 -8.87 29.29 -9.14
N LEU A 423 -8.07 29.85 -10.05
CA LEU A 423 -6.74 29.30 -10.36
C LEU A 423 -5.68 29.64 -9.31
N PRO A 424 -5.44 30.92 -8.93
CA PRO A 424 -4.45 31.24 -7.90
C PRO A 424 -4.80 30.59 -6.55
N ARG A 425 -6.07 30.67 -6.14
CA ARG A 425 -6.55 30.02 -4.92
C ARG A 425 -6.34 28.50 -4.94
N ARG A 426 -6.54 27.86 -6.10
CA ARG A 426 -6.29 26.43 -6.28
C ARG A 426 -4.80 26.10 -6.18
N LEU A 427 -3.93 26.90 -6.79
CA LEU A 427 -2.49 26.70 -6.73
C LEU A 427 -1.98 26.85 -5.29
N ILE A 428 -2.45 27.86 -4.55
CA ILE A 428 -2.14 28.03 -3.11
C ILE A 428 -2.60 26.82 -2.30
N GLN A 429 -3.80 26.29 -2.55
CA GLN A 429 -4.29 25.09 -1.87
C GLN A 429 -3.43 23.86 -2.17
N ILE A 430 -3.02 23.67 -3.43
CA ILE A 430 -2.14 22.57 -3.84
C ILE A 430 -0.77 22.73 -3.17
N ALA A 431 -0.18 23.93 -3.24
CA ALA A 431 1.10 24.25 -2.60
C ALA A 431 1.04 23.97 -1.09
N GLY A 432 -0.01 24.41 -0.39
CA GLY A 432 -0.16 24.14 1.04
C GLY A 432 -0.26 22.65 1.38
N VAL A 433 -0.87 21.83 0.51
CA VAL A 433 -0.86 20.37 0.65
C VAL A 433 0.53 19.80 0.46
N TRP A 434 1.26 20.27 -0.56
CA TRP A 434 2.63 19.84 -0.81
C TRP A 434 3.53 20.20 0.37
N THR A 435 3.48 21.44 0.85
CA THR A 435 4.24 21.90 2.02
C THR A 435 3.93 21.05 3.24
N PHE A 436 2.66 20.77 3.53
CA PHE A 436 2.30 19.89 4.64
C PHE A 436 2.93 18.50 4.52
N PHE A 437 2.78 17.84 3.36
CA PHE A 437 3.32 16.49 3.18
C PHE A 437 4.85 16.45 3.11
N SER A 438 5.49 17.45 2.51
CA SER A 438 6.95 17.61 2.49
C SER A 438 7.52 17.83 3.88
N LEU A 439 6.87 18.67 4.71
CA LEU A 439 7.25 18.85 6.10
C LEU A 439 7.14 17.54 6.85
N ILE A 440 5.95 16.94 6.97
CA ILE A 440 5.80 15.71 7.79
C ILE A 440 6.69 14.57 7.29
N HIS A 441 7.06 14.56 6.01
CA HIS A 441 7.96 13.54 5.45
C HIS A 441 9.36 13.55 6.07
N ILE A 442 9.82 14.65 6.67
CA ILE A 442 11.09 14.72 7.42
C ILE A 442 11.18 13.62 8.46
N TRP A 443 10.06 13.29 9.13
CA TRP A 443 9.96 12.25 10.15
C TRP A 443 9.88 10.82 9.57
N ASN A 444 9.75 10.70 8.26
CA ASN A 444 9.63 9.45 7.52
C ASN A 444 10.85 9.19 6.60
N LEU A 445 11.76 10.16 6.44
CA LEU A 445 12.99 9.97 5.68
C LEU A 445 13.78 8.77 6.24
N LYS A 446 14.20 7.86 5.37
CA LYS A 446 15.02 6.72 5.76
C LYS A 446 16.46 7.18 6.05
N GLY A 447 17.07 6.66 7.10
CA GLY A 447 18.45 6.95 7.46
C GLY A 447 18.71 6.81 8.96
N PRO A 448 19.97 6.94 9.39
CA PRO A 448 20.36 6.81 10.80
C PRO A 448 19.96 8.03 11.66
N ALA A 449 19.51 9.12 11.03
CA ALA A 449 19.14 10.36 11.73
C ALA A 449 18.11 10.12 12.84
N THR A 450 18.47 10.57 14.03
CA THR A 450 17.68 10.46 15.26
C THR A 450 16.44 11.35 15.20
N LEU A 451 15.58 11.24 16.23
CA LEU A 451 14.46 12.16 16.39
C LEU A 451 14.94 13.61 16.55
N PHE A 452 16.02 13.84 17.30
CA PHE A 452 16.56 15.17 17.55
C PHE A 452 17.15 15.80 16.29
N ASP A 453 17.90 15.04 15.49
CA ASP A 453 18.44 15.52 14.20
C ASP A 453 17.33 16.03 13.28
N ARG A 454 16.20 15.32 13.26
CA ARG A 454 15.03 15.69 12.45
C ARG A 454 14.31 16.91 13.00
N VAL A 455 14.27 17.08 14.32
CA VAL A 455 13.72 18.28 14.95
C VAL A 455 14.61 19.49 14.61
N GLY A 456 15.93 19.36 14.74
CA GLY A 456 16.87 20.40 14.33
C GLY A 456 16.74 20.75 12.84
N PHE A 457 16.71 19.73 11.97
CA PHE A 457 16.49 19.92 10.53
C PHE A 457 15.12 20.54 10.20
N PHE A 458 14.07 20.27 10.98
CA PHE A 458 12.78 20.93 10.81
C PHE A 458 12.86 22.42 11.17
N PHE A 459 13.53 22.77 12.28
CA PHE A 459 13.69 24.17 12.69
C PHE A 459 14.60 24.96 11.74
N SER A 460 15.63 24.32 11.18
CA SER A 460 16.52 24.97 10.21
C SER A 460 15.79 25.41 8.92
N LEU A 461 14.64 24.80 8.59
CA LEU A 461 13.79 25.26 7.47
C LEU A 461 13.17 26.65 7.69
N PHE A 462 13.19 27.13 8.92
CA PHE A 462 12.66 28.42 9.34
C PHE A 462 13.76 29.38 9.81
N GLY A 463 15.05 28.99 9.68
CA GLY A 463 16.19 29.78 10.12
C GLY A 463 16.41 29.79 11.63
N LEU A 464 15.90 28.77 12.34
CA LEU A 464 16.02 28.59 13.79
C LEU A 464 17.03 27.51 14.16
#